data_AF-A0A7V7ZFJ8-F1
#
_entry.id   AF-A0A7V7ZFJ8-F1
#
_cell.length_a   1.000
_cell.length_b   1.000
_cell.length_c   1.000
_cell.angle_alpha   90.00
_cell.angle_beta   90.00
_cell.angle_gamma   90.00
#
_symmetry.space_group_name_H-M   'P 1'
#
loop_
_entity.id
_entity.type
_entity.pdbx_description
1 polymer ?
#
loop_
_entity_poly.entity_id
_entity_poly.type
_entity_poly.pdbx_seq_one_letter_code
_entity_poly.pdbx_strand_id
1 'polypeptide(L)'
;MAQKNNQNNERGFAAMDEEKQREIASKGGQAAHERGTAHEFTSEEAREAGRKGGEAVSEDREHMAEIGRKGGQARQQDSDEGQGNSSTRGGSREQHQQAGRQSHKNDD
;
A
#
# COMPACT_ATOMS: atom_id res chain seq x y z
N MET A 1 24.39 -45.74 8.57
CA MET A 1 23.93 -44.40 8.14
C MET A 1 22.74 -44.03 9.02
N ALA A 2 22.88 -42.99 9.86
CA ALA A 2 21.77 -42.51 10.69
C ALA A 2 20.89 -41.58 9.86
N GLN A 3 19.65 -41.98 9.59
CA GLN A 3 18.64 -41.11 8.99
C GLN A 3 18.18 -40.11 10.05
N LYS A 4 18.52 -38.82 9.87
CA LYS A 4 17.93 -37.72 10.62
C LYS A 4 16.48 -37.56 10.15
N ASN A 5 15.54 -38.11 10.93
CA ASN A 5 14.12 -37.74 10.83
C ASN A 5 13.99 -36.25 11.18
N ASN A 6 13.93 -35.41 10.16
CA ASN A 6 13.58 -34.00 10.32
C ASN A 6 12.06 -33.89 10.52
N GLN A 7 11.58 -34.41 11.65
CA GLN A 7 10.27 -34.03 12.16
C GLN A 7 10.44 -32.61 12.66
N ASN A 8 10.12 -31.64 11.79
CA ASN A 8 9.86 -30.27 12.16
C ASN A 8 8.83 -30.32 13.29
N ASN A 9 9.32 -30.30 14.51
CA ASN A 9 8.50 -30.29 15.71
C ASN A 9 8.03 -28.85 15.89
N GLU A 10 7.13 -28.43 14.99
CA GLU A 10 6.32 -27.24 15.21
C GLU A 10 5.61 -27.47 16.54
N ARG A 11 6.07 -26.75 17.56
CA ARG A 11 5.57 -26.82 18.93
C ARG A 11 5.19 -25.41 19.34
N GLY A 12 4.14 -25.31 20.15
CA GLY A 12 3.62 -24.02 20.59
C GLY A 12 2.88 -23.28 19.47
N PHE A 13 3.12 -21.98 19.33
CA PHE A 13 2.38 -21.09 18.44
C PHE A 13 2.44 -21.47 16.95
N ALA A 14 3.57 -22.04 16.51
CA ALA A 14 3.77 -22.49 15.14
C ALA A 14 3.07 -23.82 14.83
N ALA A 15 2.63 -24.56 15.84
CA ALA A 15 1.90 -25.82 15.69
C ALA A 15 0.38 -25.65 15.63
N MET A 16 -0.11 -24.42 15.84
CA MET A 16 -1.54 -24.11 15.85
C MET A 16 -2.05 -23.85 14.44
N ASP A 17 -3.36 -24.02 14.26
CA ASP A 17 -4.05 -23.61 13.02
C ASP A 17 -3.83 -22.12 12.74
N GLU A 18 -3.63 -21.76 11.47
CA GLU A 18 -3.30 -20.40 11.04
C GLU A 18 -4.35 -19.36 11.47
N GLU A 19 -5.63 -19.72 11.41
CA GLU A 19 -6.72 -18.84 11.84
C GLU A 19 -6.61 -18.52 13.34
N LYS A 20 -6.33 -19.54 14.14
CA LYS A 20 -6.14 -19.40 15.59
C LYS A 20 -4.88 -18.60 15.90
N GLN A 21 -3.80 -18.81 15.16
CA GLN A 21 -2.57 -18.04 15.29
C GLN A 21 -2.81 -16.55 15.02
N ARG A 22 -3.54 -16.24 13.94
CA ARG A 22 -3.92 -14.87 13.57
C ARG A 22 -4.82 -14.23 14.64
N GLU A 23 -5.79 -14.98 15.16
CA GLU A 23 -6.68 -14.49 16.21
C GLU A 23 -5.90 -14.15 17.49
N ILE A 24 -4.99 -15.03 17.94
CA ILE A 24 -4.20 -14.77 19.14
C ILE A 24 -3.22 -13.61 18.90
N ALA A 25 -2.58 -13.54 17.73
CA ALA A 25 -1.71 -12.41 17.37
C ALA A 25 -2.47 -11.08 17.37
N SER A 26 -3.69 -11.06 16.80
CA SER A 26 -4.57 -9.89 16.78
C SER A 26 -4.93 -9.45 18.20
N LYS A 27 -5.39 -10.39 19.05
CA LYS A 27 -5.70 -10.13 20.46
C LYS A 27 -4.50 -9.65 21.26
N GLY A 28 -3.31 -10.19 20.99
CA GLY A 28 -2.06 -9.77 21.61
C GLY A 28 -1.69 -8.33 21.27
N GLY A 29 -1.84 -7.93 20.01
CA GLY A 29 -1.64 -6.55 19.57
C GLY A 29 -2.62 -5.57 20.21
N GLN A 30 -3.92 -5.92 20.24
CA GLN A 30 -4.95 -5.12 20.91
C GLN A 30 -4.66 -4.95 22.40
N ALA A 31 -4.36 -6.05 23.10
CA ALA A 31 -4.05 -6.02 24.53
C ALA A 31 -2.78 -5.21 24.83
N ALA A 32 -1.76 -5.26 23.96
CA ALA A 32 -0.54 -4.48 24.15
C ALA A 32 -0.78 -2.97 24.03
N HIS A 33 -1.65 -2.56 23.10
CA HIS A 33 -2.12 -1.18 22.96
C HIS A 33 -3.00 -0.75 24.14
N GLU A 34 -3.99 -1.55 24.53
CA GLU A 34 -4.85 -1.26 25.68
C GLU A 34 -4.07 -1.11 26.99
N ARG A 35 -2.98 -1.87 27.14
CA ARG A 35 -2.10 -1.82 28.32
C ARG A 35 -1.02 -0.75 28.26
N GLY A 36 -0.93 0.02 27.17
CA GLY A 36 0.11 1.05 26.98
C GLY A 36 1.54 0.50 26.91
N THR A 37 1.69 -0.81 26.67
CA THR A 37 2.99 -1.46 26.49
C THR A 37 3.47 -1.42 25.05
N ALA A 38 2.56 -1.24 24.11
CA ALA A 38 2.87 -0.98 22.72
C ALA A 38 3.22 0.50 22.51
N HIS A 39 4.07 0.75 21.52
CA HIS A 39 4.34 2.09 21.03
C HIS A 39 3.06 2.66 20.41
N GLU A 40 2.58 3.80 20.92
CA GLU A 40 1.46 4.51 20.33
C GLU A 40 1.93 5.27 19.11
N PHE A 41 1.63 4.74 17.93
CA PHE A 41 1.86 5.48 16.68
C PHE A 41 0.93 6.68 16.64
N THR A 42 1.48 7.85 16.87
CA THR A 42 0.77 9.10 16.61
C THR A 42 0.53 9.24 15.11
N SER A 43 -0.51 9.98 14.71
CA SER A 43 -0.77 10.28 13.30
C SER A 43 0.42 10.95 12.61
N GLU A 44 1.21 11.72 13.36
CA GLU A 44 2.41 12.38 12.86
C GLU A 44 3.53 11.38 12.58
N GLU A 45 3.75 10.43 13.49
CA GLU A 45 4.75 9.39 13.32
C GLU A 45 4.40 8.40 12.21
N ALA A 46 3.13 8.02 12.09
CA ALA A 46 2.66 7.21 10.97
C ALA A 46 2.90 7.91 9.63
N ARG A 47 2.72 9.24 9.59
CA ARG A 47 2.98 10.07 8.41
C ARG A 47 4.47 10.16 8.10
N GLU A 48 5.32 10.31 9.11
CA GLU A 48 6.78 10.32 8.93
C GLU A 48 7.30 8.96 8.45
N ALA A 49 6.83 7.86 9.05
CA ALA A 49 7.16 6.51 8.60
C ALA A 49 6.72 6.26 7.15
N GLY A 50 5.50 6.70 6.80
CA GLY A 50 5.00 6.65 5.44
C GLY A 50 5.82 7.49 4.47
N ARG A 51 6.23 8.71 4.86
CA ARG A 51 7.12 9.57 4.07
C ARG A 51 8.46 8.89 3.82
N LYS A 52 9.11 8.39 4.87
CA LYS A 52 10.42 7.73 4.79
C LYS A 52 10.37 6.46 3.93
N GLY A 53 9.31 5.66 4.08
CA GLY A 53 9.08 4.50 3.23
C GLY A 53 8.87 4.90 1.76
N GLY A 54 8.08 5.94 1.51
CA GLY A 54 7.87 6.49 0.18
C GLY A 54 9.16 7.00 -0.46
N GLU A 55 9.98 7.73 0.30
CA GLU A 55 11.29 8.23 -0.15
C GLU A 55 12.20 7.08 -0.58
N ALA A 56 12.34 6.05 0.26
CA ALA A 56 13.17 4.88 -0.04
C ALA A 56 12.73 4.12 -1.30
N VAL A 57 11.42 3.96 -1.52
CA VAL A 57 10.91 3.26 -2.71
C VAL A 57 10.98 4.17 -3.95
N SER A 58 10.91 5.50 -3.78
CA SER A 58 10.86 6.47 -4.88
C SER A 58 12.18 6.73 -5.59
N GLU A 59 13.31 6.18 -5.10
CA GLU A 59 14.61 6.31 -5.74
C GLU A 59 14.63 5.70 -7.15
N ASP A 60 13.88 4.61 -7.38
CA ASP A 60 13.72 4.01 -8.70
C ASP A 60 12.54 4.64 -9.46
N ARG A 61 12.88 5.66 -10.25
CA ARG A 61 11.92 6.39 -11.09
C ARG A 61 11.31 5.51 -12.19
N GLU A 62 12.07 4.59 -12.77
CA GLU A 62 11.57 3.73 -13.85
C GLU A 62 10.53 2.73 -13.31
N HIS A 63 10.85 2.10 -12.18
CA HIS A 63 9.92 1.23 -11.47
C HIS A 63 8.65 1.95 -11.03
N MET A 64 8.76 3.16 -10.49
CA MET A 64 7.60 3.98 -10.11
C MET A 64 6.73 4.35 -11.32
N ALA A 65 7.35 4.68 -12.46
CA ALA A 65 6.62 4.97 -13.68
C ALA A 65 5.88 3.74 -14.21
N GLU A 66 6.47 2.55 -14.10
CA GLU A 66 5.83 1.28 -14.47
C GLU A 66 4.64 0.96 -13.55
N ILE A 67 4.80 1.08 -12.23
CA ILE A 67 3.72 0.89 -11.26
C ILE A 67 2.57 1.87 -11.55
N GLY A 68 2.88 3.15 -11.75
CA GLY A 68 1.88 4.17 -12.08
C GLY A 68 1.15 3.86 -13.39
N ARG A 69 1.87 3.42 -14.43
CA ARG A 69 1.28 3.01 -15.71
C ARG A 69 0.36 1.81 -15.56
N LYS A 70 0.80 0.77 -14.84
CA LYS A 70 0.00 -0.44 -14.59
C LYS A 70 -1.26 -0.13 -13.78
N GLY A 71 -1.15 0.73 -12.76
CA GLY A 71 -2.29 1.19 -11.98
C GLY A 71 -3.29 2.02 -12.79
N GLY A 72 -2.80 2.84 -13.74
CA GLY A 72 -3.65 3.58 -14.68
C GLY A 72 -4.37 2.65 -15.66
N GLN A 73 -3.67 1.65 -16.20
CA GLN A 73 -4.23 0.66 -17.13
C GLN A 73 -5.32 -0.20 -16.47
N ALA A 74 -5.12 -0.65 -15.22
CA ALA A 74 -6.12 -1.42 -14.48
C ALA A 74 -7.43 -0.65 -14.32
N ARG A 75 -7.35 0.66 -14.01
CA ARG A 75 -8.54 1.54 -13.91
C ARG A 75 -9.25 1.74 -15.25
N GLN A 76 -8.50 1.74 -16.35
CA GLN A 76 -9.07 1.83 -17.70
C GLN A 76 -9.79 0.53 -18.09
N GLN A 77 -9.22 -0.63 -17.75
CA GLN A 77 -9.86 -1.93 -18.00
C GLN A 77 -11.19 -2.06 -17.23
N ASP A 78 -11.25 -1.62 -15.97
CA ASP A 78 -12.50 -1.52 -15.19
C ASP A 78 -13.53 -0.55 -15.82
N SER A 79 -13.08 0.49 -16.51
CA SER A 79 -13.95 1.50 -17.13
C SER A 79 -14.54 1.04 -18.47
N ASP A 80 -13.92 0.06 -19.15
CA ASP A 80 -14.41 -0.50 -20.42
C ASP A 80 -15.53 -1.55 -20.21
N GLU A 81 -15.59 -2.22 -19.05
CA GLU A 81 -16.66 -3.16 -18.69
C GLU A 81 -17.87 -2.50 -18.00
N GLY A 82 -17.69 -1.28 -17.46
CA GLY A 82 -18.71 -0.51 -16.75
C GLY A 82 -19.28 0.65 -17.58
N GLN A 83 -20.13 0.34 -18.56
CA GLN A 83 -20.85 1.36 -19.32
C GLN A 83 -21.87 2.08 -18.41
N GLY A 84 -21.48 3.22 -17.82
CA GLY A 84 -22.36 3.99 -16.93
C GLY A 84 -21.79 5.33 -16.49
N ASN A 85 -22.01 6.37 -17.31
CA ASN A 85 -22.07 7.80 -16.96
C ASN A 85 -21.39 8.23 -15.64
N SER A 86 -20.09 8.49 -15.65
CA SER A 86 -19.40 9.24 -14.59
C SER A 86 -18.59 10.36 -15.21
N SER A 87 -19.27 11.48 -15.42
CA SER A 87 -18.67 12.79 -15.66
C SER A 87 -18.03 13.27 -14.35
N THR A 88 -16.83 12.81 -13.99
CA THR A 88 -15.87 13.57 -13.17
C THR A 88 -14.54 12.83 -12.99
N ARG A 89 -13.45 13.60 -13.13
CA ARG A 89 -12.03 13.30 -12.79
C ARG A 89 -11.19 12.64 -13.88
N GLY A 90 -10.82 13.44 -14.86
CA GLY A 90 -9.67 13.19 -15.72
C GLY A 90 -9.86 13.96 -17.00
N GLY A 91 -9.53 15.24 -16.99
CA GLY A 91 -9.64 16.06 -18.19
C GLY A 91 -8.87 15.42 -19.35
N SER A 92 -9.34 15.61 -20.58
CA SER A 92 -8.71 15.02 -21.76
C SER A 92 -7.23 15.44 -21.88
N ARG A 93 -6.44 14.66 -22.60
CA ARG A 93 -5.01 14.97 -22.86
C ARG A 93 -4.80 16.37 -23.45
N GLU A 94 -5.79 16.91 -24.17
CA GLU A 94 -5.80 18.29 -24.65
C GLU A 94 -6.13 19.30 -23.56
N GLN A 95 -7.07 19.01 -22.66
CA GLN A 95 -7.37 19.84 -21.50
C GLN A 95 -6.17 19.98 -20.55
N HIS A 96 -5.41 18.91 -20.33
CA HIS A 96 -4.15 18.96 -19.56
C HIS A 96 -3.07 19.82 -20.24
N GLN A 97 -2.93 19.70 -21.57
CA GLN A 97 -2.00 20.54 -22.34
C GLN A 97 -2.41 22.02 -22.33
N GLN A 98 -3.71 22.31 -22.38
CA GLN A 98 -4.22 23.67 -22.32
C GLN A 98 -4.04 24.29 -20.93
N ALA A 99 -4.32 23.53 -19.86
CA ALA A 99 -4.10 23.97 -18.49
C ALA A 99 -2.62 24.31 -18.23
N GLY A 100 -1.69 23.46 -18.68
CA GLY A 100 -0.25 23.73 -18.54
C GLY A 100 0.25 24.92 -19.37
N ARG A 101 -0.43 25.26 -20.47
CA ARG A 101 -0.12 26.45 -21.29
C ARG A 101 -0.65 27.76 -20.71
N GLN A 102 -1.71 27.72 -19.90
CA GLN A 102 -2.28 28.91 -19.29
C GLN A 102 -1.49 29.40 -18.07
N SER A 103 -0.72 28.52 -17.42
CA SER A 103 0.05 28.83 -16.21
C SER A 103 1.26 29.76 -16.41
N HIS A 104 1.64 30.09 -17.65
CA HIS A 104 2.77 30.98 -17.97
C HIS A 104 2.36 32.36 -18.48
N LYS A 105 1.06 32.72 -18.43
CA LYS A 105 0.55 33.99 -18.96
C LYS A 105 0.19 35.03 -17.89
N ASN A 106 0.50 34.77 -16.62
CA ASN A 106 0.14 35.68 -15.52
C ASN A 106 1.36 36.26 -14.78
N ASP A 107 2.56 36.21 -15.38
CA ASP A 107 3.79 36.80 -14.81
C ASP A 107 4.29 38.01 -15.64
N ASP A 108 3.40 38.96 -15.96
CA ASP A 108 3.75 40.30 -16.47
C ASP A 108 3.22 41.38 -15.51
#